data_AF-A0A955EJ11-F1
#
_entry.id   AF-A0A955EJ11-F1
#
_cell.length_a   1.000
_cell.length_b   1.000
_cell.length_c   1.000
_cell.angle_alpha   90.00
_cell.angle_beta   90.00
_cell.angle_gamma   90.00
#
_symmetry.space_group_name_H-M   'P 1'
#
loop_
_entity.id
_entity.type
_entity.pdbx_description
1 polymer ?
#
loop_
_entity_poly.entity_id
_entity_poly.type
_entity_poly.pdbx_seq_one_letter_code
_entity_poly.pdbx_strand_id
1 'polypeptide(L)'
;MRLQRLRLTRMPGVDDAIELRDLTGGLNVVVGPNGSGKSSMCRAIRAMLWGAGRGERVECEGTWLGRDGVRLDAELDGRQTTWRESGRIVSGPVLPDASLSGCYVISVEDLVTMEGEADLAGRVLREMMAGVYPGGVRLSLFTTGVRAGHAERRQLQQARTRLAQAEAEAAGLDDSVARLPELERRRDEARQARVRLSSLERRRELLDVQAREAAARARIDAMPVEAGRIRGDELERLEALQQQREEAAARLVRLEDELATAVQAVAAGQQHLEAVSEEELEACRARVAELQRLLSERDRVQRSVLPLETRRARLAARVGPGDLARDGVTDSTAADFETALRAREGFLREVEALEAEVRA
;
A
#
# COMPACT_ATOMS: atom_id res chain seq x y z
N MET A 1 -18.24 -58.32 22.13
CA MET A 1 -18.96 -59.13 23.12
C MET A 1 -19.17 -60.52 22.51
N ARG A 2 -19.06 -61.59 23.30
CA ARG A 2 -19.30 -62.98 22.85
C ARG A 2 -20.15 -63.73 23.87
N LEU A 3 -21.00 -64.65 23.40
CA LEU A 3 -21.80 -65.51 24.26
C LEU A 3 -20.95 -66.68 24.77
N GLN A 4 -21.00 -66.97 26.07
CA GLN A 4 -20.30 -68.11 26.70
C GLN A 4 -21.26 -69.21 27.15
N ARG A 5 -22.46 -68.82 27.59
CA ARG A 5 -23.49 -69.74 28.08
C ARG A 5 -24.86 -69.19 27.74
N LEU A 6 -25.80 -70.08 27.40
CA LEU A 6 -27.21 -69.76 27.23
C LEU A 6 -28.05 -70.86 27.86
N ARG A 7 -28.99 -70.51 28.72
CA ARG A 7 -30.00 -71.40 29.28
C ARG A 7 -31.37 -70.91 28.85
N LEU A 8 -32.06 -71.70 28.03
CA LEU A 8 -33.43 -71.47 27.63
C LEU A 8 -34.35 -72.24 28.56
N THR A 9 -35.11 -71.53 29.39
CA THR A 9 -36.03 -72.12 30.36
C THR A 9 -37.43 -72.29 29.76
N ARG A 10 -37.89 -71.32 28.96
CA ARG A 10 -39.23 -71.36 28.37
C ARG A 10 -39.29 -70.70 27.01
N MET A 11 -39.92 -71.39 26.05
CA MET A 11 -40.27 -70.86 24.74
C MET A 11 -41.34 -71.77 24.07
N PRO A 12 -42.21 -71.25 23.18
CA PRO A 12 -43.09 -72.13 22.41
C PRO A 12 -42.34 -73.23 21.66
N GLY A 13 -42.71 -74.50 21.92
CA GLY A 13 -42.07 -75.69 21.35
C GLY A 13 -40.80 -76.15 22.07
N VAL A 14 -40.56 -75.68 23.30
CA VAL A 14 -39.51 -76.16 24.20
C VAL A 14 -40.16 -76.54 25.53
N ASP A 15 -40.32 -77.83 25.77
CA ASP A 15 -40.99 -78.35 26.96
C ASP A 15 -40.03 -78.51 28.15
N ASP A 16 -38.75 -78.76 27.88
CA ASP A 16 -37.68 -78.89 28.87
C ASP A 16 -36.63 -77.79 28.71
N ALA A 17 -36.00 -77.38 29.81
CA ALA A 17 -34.93 -76.39 29.77
C ALA A 17 -33.74 -76.89 28.94
N ILE A 18 -33.30 -76.09 27.96
CA ILE A 18 -32.17 -76.41 27.07
C ILE A 18 -31.00 -75.50 27.41
N GLU A 19 -29.80 -76.06 27.49
CA GLU A 19 -28.62 -75.30 27.88
C GLU A 19 -27.44 -75.51 26.92
N LEU A 20 -26.83 -74.41 26.49
CA LEU A 20 -25.53 -74.36 25.84
C LEU A 20 -24.51 -73.83 26.84
N ARG A 21 -23.44 -74.59 27.06
CA ARG A 21 -22.29 -74.22 27.88
C ARG A 21 -21.03 -74.16 27.01
N ASP A 22 -20.00 -73.53 27.54
CA ASP A 22 -18.64 -73.55 26.99
C ASP A 22 -18.53 -73.05 25.54
N LEU A 23 -19.37 -72.07 25.17
CA LEU A 23 -19.29 -71.42 23.87
C LEU A 23 -18.00 -70.61 23.76
N THR A 24 -17.29 -70.80 22.66
CA THR A 24 -15.99 -70.17 22.40
C THR A 24 -16.12 -68.96 21.49
N GLY A 25 -15.05 -68.16 21.36
CA GLY A 25 -15.03 -66.98 20.48
C GLY A 25 -14.89 -67.28 18.99
N GLY A 26 -14.77 -68.55 18.60
CA GLY A 26 -14.66 -68.99 17.21
C GLY A 26 -15.97 -69.55 16.67
N LEU A 27 -15.88 -70.55 15.81
CA LEU A 27 -17.03 -71.27 15.26
C LEU A 27 -17.57 -72.27 16.30
N ASN A 28 -18.84 -72.12 16.66
CA ASN A 28 -19.55 -73.08 17.49
C ASN A 28 -20.58 -73.81 16.63
N VAL A 29 -20.48 -75.14 16.54
CA VAL A 29 -21.40 -75.98 15.76
C VAL A 29 -22.30 -76.75 16.72
N VAL A 30 -23.59 -76.43 16.71
CA VAL A 30 -24.59 -77.10 17.55
C VAL A 30 -25.34 -78.13 16.70
N VAL A 31 -25.17 -79.41 17.04
CA VAL A 31 -25.82 -80.54 16.35
C VAL A 31 -26.88 -81.18 17.22
N GLY A 32 -27.89 -81.78 16.59
CA GLY A 32 -28.94 -82.52 17.28
C GLY A 32 -30.09 -82.92 16.36
N PRO A 33 -30.98 -83.83 16.76
CA PRO A 33 -32.14 -84.24 15.97
C PRO A 33 -33.07 -83.08 15.59
N ASN A 34 -33.89 -83.26 14.56
CA ASN A 34 -34.97 -82.30 14.27
C ASN A 34 -35.91 -82.19 15.48
N GLY A 35 -36.34 -80.97 15.80
CA GLY A 35 -37.14 -80.72 17.00
C GLY A 35 -36.36 -80.59 18.31
N SER A 36 -35.03 -80.78 18.33
CA SER A 36 -34.20 -80.66 19.54
C SER A 36 -34.01 -79.23 20.07
N GLY A 37 -34.79 -78.25 19.60
CA GLY A 37 -34.72 -76.86 20.05
C GLY A 37 -33.63 -75.97 19.46
N LYS A 38 -32.80 -76.42 18.50
CA LYS A 38 -31.72 -75.61 17.87
C LYS A 38 -32.22 -74.25 17.36
N SER A 39 -33.31 -74.25 16.57
CA SER A 39 -33.92 -73.02 16.05
C SER A 39 -34.53 -72.16 17.16
N SER A 40 -34.99 -72.78 18.25
CA SER A 40 -35.45 -72.06 19.45
C SER A 40 -34.30 -71.36 20.17
N MET A 41 -33.11 -71.97 20.23
CA MET A 41 -31.92 -71.33 20.80
C MET A 41 -31.50 -70.10 20.00
N CYS A 42 -31.47 -70.19 18.66
CA CYS A 42 -31.17 -69.03 17.81
C CYS A 42 -32.17 -67.89 18.03
N ARG A 43 -33.47 -68.21 18.15
CA ARG A 43 -34.50 -67.21 18.46
C ARG A 43 -34.34 -66.62 19.87
N ALA A 44 -33.98 -67.42 20.86
CA ALA A 44 -33.72 -66.97 22.22
C ALA A 44 -32.52 -65.99 22.30
N ILE A 45 -31.43 -66.27 21.57
CA ILE A 45 -30.29 -65.34 21.47
C ILE A 45 -30.72 -64.01 20.87
N ARG A 46 -31.50 -64.04 19.78
CA ARG A 46 -32.03 -62.83 19.15
C ARG A 46 -32.95 -62.06 20.08
N ALA A 47 -33.85 -62.75 20.77
CA ALA A 47 -34.79 -62.15 21.71
C ALA A 47 -34.07 -61.50 22.90
N MET A 48 -32.95 -62.08 23.36
CA MET A 48 -32.14 -61.50 24.42
C MET A 48 -31.49 -60.18 24.00
N LEU A 49 -31.01 -60.09 22.75
CA LEU A 49 -30.34 -58.91 22.22
C LEU A 49 -31.32 -57.81 21.81
N TRP A 50 -32.37 -58.12 21.05
CA TRP A 50 -33.29 -57.13 20.45
C TRP A 50 -34.72 -57.14 21.01
N GLY A 51 -34.99 -57.99 22.00
CA GLY A 51 -36.33 -58.19 22.56
C GLY A 51 -37.14 -59.28 21.82
N ALA A 52 -38.07 -59.90 22.54
CA ALA A 52 -38.98 -60.91 21.97
C ALA A 52 -40.06 -60.29 21.07
N GLY A 53 -40.52 -61.06 20.07
CA GLY A 53 -41.59 -60.66 19.15
C GLY A 53 -42.95 -60.50 19.85
N ARG A 54 -43.91 -59.86 19.16
CA ARG A 54 -45.28 -59.71 19.69
C ARG A 54 -45.91 -61.10 19.91
N GLY A 55 -46.30 -61.38 21.15
CA GLY A 55 -46.99 -62.63 21.54
C GLY A 55 -46.06 -63.77 21.95
N GLU A 56 -44.74 -63.60 21.86
CA GLU A 56 -43.77 -64.60 22.32
C GLU A 56 -43.44 -64.37 23.79
N ARG A 57 -43.58 -65.41 24.62
CA ARG A 57 -42.98 -65.45 25.96
C ARG A 57 -41.71 -66.28 25.89
N VAL A 58 -40.58 -65.65 26.11
CA VAL A 58 -39.27 -66.29 26.16
C VAL A 58 -38.67 -66.02 27.54
N GLU A 59 -38.23 -67.08 28.21
CA GLU A 59 -37.50 -67.00 29.48
C GLU A 59 -36.13 -67.64 29.25
N CYS A 60 -35.07 -66.83 29.28
CA CYS A 60 -33.71 -67.34 29.10
C CYS A 60 -32.65 -66.50 29.82
N GLU A 61 -31.57 -67.18 30.20
CA GLU A 61 -30.40 -66.61 30.84
C GLU A 61 -29.19 -66.76 29.93
N GLY A 62 -28.32 -65.77 29.89
CA GLY A 62 -27.13 -65.78 29.06
C GLY A 62 -25.94 -65.15 29.76
N THR A 63 -24.77 -65.77 29.64
CA THR A 63 -23.51 -65.17 30.10
C THR A 63 -22.71 -64.74 28.89
N TRP A 64 -22.27 -63.48 28.91
CA TRP A 64 -21.54 -62.82 27.84
C TRP A 64 -20.20 -62.30 28.34
N LEU A 65 -19.20 -62.31 27.47
CA LEU A 65 -17.89 -61.71 27.72
C LEU A 65 -17.69 -60.50 26.81
N GLY A 66 -17.47 -59.33 27.40
CA GLY A 66 -17.08 -58.09 26.74
C GLY A 66 -15.71 -58.18 26.09
N ARG A 67 -15.35 -57.19 25.27
CA ARG A 67 -13.99 -57.11 24.65
C ARG A 67 -12.91 -56.74 25.67
N ASP A 68 -13.32 -56.01 26.69
CA ASP A 68 -12.59 -55.64 27.89
C ASP A 68 -12.43 -56.80 28.91
N GLY A 69 -13.01 -57.97 28.61
CA GLY A 69 -12.99 -59.12 29.52
C GLY A 69 -14.05 -59.05 30.63
N VAL A 70 -14.91 -58.03 30.62
CA VAL A 70 -16.00 -57.89 31.59
C VAL A 70 -17.07 -58.95 31.33
N ARG A 71 -17.50 -59.64 32.39
CA ARG A 71 -18.58 -60.61 32.33
C ARG A 71 -19.93 -59.93 32.56
N LEU A 72 -20.86 -60.16 31.64
CA LEU A 72 -22.24 -59.68 31.72
C LEU A 72 -23.18 -60.87 31.76
N ASP A 73 -24.06 -60.90 32.75
CA ASP A 73 -25.15 -61.87 32.83
C ASP A 73 -26.46 -61.18 32.40
N ALA A 74 -27.15 -61.78 31.44
CA ALA A 74 -28.39 -61.28 30.87
C ALA A 74 -29.54 -62.24 31.23
N GLU A 75 -30.64 -61.68 31.69
CA GLU A 75 -31.87 -62.41 32.03
C GLU A 75 -33.01 -61.81 31.22
N LEU A 76 -33.59 -62.59 30.30
CA LEU A 76 -34.78 -62.24 29.55
C LEU A 76 -35.98 -62.89 30.22
N ASP A 77 -36.90 -62.06 30.71
CA ASP A 77 -38.23 -62.48 31.16
C ASP A 77 -39.29 -61.81 30.28
N GLY A 78 -39.93 -62.62 29.44
CA GLY A 78 -40.94 -62.18 28.48
C GLY A 78 -40.36 -61.26 27.41
N ARG A 79 -40.38 -59.95 27.66
CA ARG A 79 -39.97 -58.91 26.69
C ARG A 79 -38.82 -58.03 27.19
N GLN A 80 -38.46 -58.13 28.46
CA GLN A 80 -37.45 -57.26 29.06
C GLN A 80 -36.19 -58.05 29.35
N THR A 81 -35.07 -57.59 28.79
CA THR A 81 -33.74 -58.12 29.12
C THR A 81 -33.13 -57.27 30.22
N THR A 82 -32.85 -57.87 31.37
CA THR A 82 -32.09 -57.26 32.46
C THR A 82 -30.63 -57.68 32.33
N TRP A 83 -29.73 -56.71 32.31
CA TRP A 83 -28.28 -56.94 32.24
C TRP A 83 -27.65 -56.70 33.60
N ARG A 84 -26.77 -57.60 34.02
CA ARG A 84 -26.03 -57.51 35.27
C ARG A 84 -24.54 -57.65 35.05
N GLU A 85 -23.76 -56.80 35.72
CA GLU A 85 -22.31 -56.92 35.84
C GLU A 85 -21.97 -57.16 37.31
N SER A 86 -21.33 -58.28 37.62
CA SER A 86 -21.01 -58.67 39.00
C SER A 86 -22.21 -58.54 39.97
N GLY A 87 -23.41 -58.89 39.51
CA GLY A 87 -24.67 -58.81 40.26
C GLY A 87 -25.36 -57.44 40.30
N ARG A 88 -24.73 -56.37 39.79
CA ARG A 88 -25.35 -55.03 39.70
C ARG A 88 -26.05 -54.82 38.37
N ILE A 89 -27.24 -54.23 38.38
CA ILE A 89 -27.97 -53.91 37.15
C ILE A 89 -27.22 -52.81 36.39
N VAL A 90 -26.94 -53.06 35.12
CA VAL A 90 -26.26 -52.13 34.20
C VAL A 90 -27.09 -51.93 32.94
N SER A 91 -26.79 -50.88 32.18
CA SER A 91 -27.32 -50.75 30.83
C SER A 91 -26.80 -51.88 29.95
N GLY A 92 -27.66 -52.46 29.12
CA GLY A 92 -27.26 -53.47 28.14
C GLY A 92 -26.25 -52.95 27.10
N PRO A 93 -25.69 -53.85 26.28
CA PRO A 93 -24.79 -53.45 25.20
C PRO A 93 -25.48 -52.53 24.21
N VAL A 94 -24.73 -51.58 23.64
CA VAL A 94 -25.21 -50.73 22.55
C VAL A 94 -25.36 -51.61 21.30
N LEU A 95 -26.61 -51.81 20.87
CA LEU A 95 -26.94 -52.59 19.69
C LEU A 95 -27.53 -51.69 18.61
N PRO A 96 -27.34 -52.05 17.33
CA PRO A 96 -28.12 -51.46 16.24
C PRO A 96 -29.62 -51.66 16.45
N ASP A 97 -30.42 -50.81 15.81
CA ASP A 97 -31.88 -50.89 15.86
C ASP A 97 -32.39 -52.31 15.52
N ALA A 98 -33.48 -52.73 16.16
CA ALA A 98 -34.04 -54.07 15.97
C ALA A 98 -34.44 -54.37 14.52
N SER A 99 -34.76 -53.35 13.72
CA SER A 99 -34.96 -53.46 12.26
C SER A 99 -33.75 -54.03 11.53
N LEU A 100 -32.53 -53.83 12.04
CA LEU A 100 -31.29 -54.34 11.46
C LEU A 100 -30.90 -55.73 11.99
N SER A 101 -31.70 -56.34 12.88
CA SER A 101 -31.38 -57.66 13.45
C SER A 101 -31.23 -58.75 12.37
N GLY A 102 -31.90 -58.61 11.22
CA GLY A 102 -31.76 -59.51 10.07
C GLY A 102 -30.36 -59.52 9.44
N CYS A 103 -29.60 -58.43 9.55
CA CYS A 103 -28.22 -58.35 9.05
C CYS A 103 -27.23 -59.22 9.85
N TYR A 104 -27.59 -59.60 11.09
CA TYR A 104 -26.74 -60.34 12.01
C TYR A 104 -27.11 -61.83 12.10
N VAL A 105 -28.06 -62.28 11.27
CA VAL A 105 -28.55 -63.65 11.24
C VAL A 105 -28.45 -64.17 9.82
N ILE A 106 -27.52 -65.07 9.59
CA ILE A 106 -27.33 -65.73 8.29
C ILE A 106 -27.76 -67.18 8.46
N SER A 107 -28.79 -67.60 7.72
CA SER A 107 -29.21 -69.00 7.68
C SER A 107 -28.36 -69.81 6.70
N VAL A 108 -28.38 -71.15 6.84
CA VAL A 108 -27.68 -72.04 5.90
C VAL A 108 -28.27 -71.95 4.49
N GLU A 109 -29.59 -71.74 4.39
CA GLU A 109 -30.26 -71.49 3.11
C GLU A 109 -29.69 -70.23 2.45
N ASP A 110 -29.42 -69.18 3.24
CA ASP A 110 -28.81 -67.96 2.74
C ASP A 110 -27.40 -68.22 2.19
N LEU A 111 -26.60 -69.05 2.85
CA LEU A 111 -25.26 -69.41 2.39
C LEU A 111 -25.25 -70.26 1.12
N VAL A 112 -26.25 -71.14 0.96
CA VAL A 112 -26.34 -72.05 -0.19
C VAL A 112 -26.88 -71.34 -1.44
N THR A 113 -27.70 -70.31 -1.25
CA THR A 113 -28.30 -69.54 -2.36
C THR A 113 -27.42 -68.39 -2.85
N MET A 114 -26.33 -68.07 -2.13
CA MET A 114 -25.41 -67.00 -2.48
C MET A 114 -24.29 -67.51 -3.38
N GLU A 115 -24.13 -66.89 -4.56
CA GLU A 115 -23.06 -67.25 -5.51
C GLU A 115 -21.74 -66.48 -5.24
N GLY A 116 -21.73 -65.54 -4.28
CA GLY A 116 -20.51 -64.86 -3.84
C GLY A 116 -20.73 -63.70 -2.84
N GLU A 117 -19.63 -63.03 -2.48
CA GLU A 117 -19.61 -61.92 -1.51
C GLU A 117 -20.50 -60.73 -1.92
N ALA A 118 -20.68 -60.50 -3.23
CA ALA A 118 -21.53 -59.45 -3.75
C ALA A 118 -23.02 -59.65 -3.42
N ASP A 119 -23.49 -60.91 -3.35
CA ASP A 119 -24.88 -61.22 -2.98
C ASP A 119 -25.14 -61.00 -1.50
N LEU A 120 -24.15 -61.31 -0.65
CA LEU A 120 -24.17 -61.03 0.78
C LEU A 120 -24.21 -59.52 1.03
N ALA A 121 -23.30 -58.76 0.39
CA ALA A 121 -23.29 -57.30 0.48
C ALA A 121 -24.61 -56.69 -0.01
N GLY A 122 -25.14 -57.19 -1.13
CA GLY A 122 -26.43 -56.78 -1.67
C GLY A 122 -27.58 -57.03 -0.69
N ARG A 123 -27.58 -58.14 0.04
CA ARG A 123 -28.62 -58.43 1.03
C ARG A 123 -28.51 -57.58 2.29
N VAL A 124 -27.31 -57.39 2.81
CA VAL A 124 -27.08 -56.47 3.94
C VAL A 124 -27.57 -55.06 3.58
N LEU A 125 -27.25 -54.59 2.38
CA LEU A 125 -27.76 -53.31 1.87
C LEU A 125 -29.29 -53.29 1.74
N ARG A 126 -29.93 -54.39 1.33
CA ARG A 126 -31.40 -54.50 1.28
C ARG A 126 -32.05 -54.36 2.65
N GLU A 127 -31.53 -55.10 3.64
CA GLU A 127 -32.05 -55.03 5.02
C GLU A 127 -31.76 -53.66 5.66
N MET A 128 -30.60 -53.05 5.38
CA MET A 128 -30.28 -51.68 5.80
C MET A 128 -31.19 -50.62 5.17
N MET A 129 -31.73 -50.89 3.98
CA MET A 129 -32.72 -50.03 3.31
C MET A 129 -34.18 -50.49 3.53
N ALA A 130 -34.47 -51.15 4.66
CA ALA A 130 -35.81 -51.58 5.07
C ALA A 130 -36.52 -52.48 4.03
N GLY A 131 -35.78 -53.30 3.29
CA GLY A 131 -36.32 -54.28 2.34
C GLY A 131 -36.64 -53.73 0.95
N VAL A 132 -36.41 -52.45 0.67
CA VAL A 132 -36.69 -51.87 -0.66
C VAL A 132 -35.48 -52.01 -1.57
N TYR A 133 -35.49 -53.03 -2.43
CA TYR A 133 -34.53 -53.19 -3.52
C TYR A 133 -35.15 -52.79 -4.87
N PRO A 134 -34.88 -51.59 -5.41
CA PRO A 134 -35.45 -51.16 -6.68
C PRO A 134 -34.98 -52.00 -7.88
N GLY A 135 -33.87 -52.76 -7.76
CA GLY A 135 -33.36 -53.62 -8.83
C GLY A 135 -34.17 -54.90 -9.08
N GLY A 136 -35.11 -55.26 -8.21
CA GLY A 136 -35.92 -56.48 -8.31
C GLY A 136 -37.37 -56.25 -8.73
N VAL A 137 -37.78 -55.00 -8.97
CA VAL A 137 -39.16 -54.68 -9.34
C VAL A 137 -39.42 -55.16 -10.77
N ARG A 138 -40.30 -56.16 -10.93
CA ARG A 138 -40.82 -56.56 -12.25
C ARG A 138 -41.64 -55.41 -12.83
N LEU A 139 -40.99 -54.59 -13.66
CA LEU A 139 -41.60 -53.48 -14.40
C LEU A 139 -42.81 -53.91 -15.26
N SER A 140 -42.95 -55.20 -15.55
CA SER A 140 -44.10 -55.78 -16.27
C SER A 140 -45.44 -55.65 -15.54
N LEU A 141 -45.45 -55.34 -14.25
CA LEU A 141 -46.67 -55.08 -13.47
C LEU A 141 -47.18 -53.64 -13.61
N PHE A 142 -46.41 -52.76 -14.26
CA PHE A 142 -46.75 -51.35 -14.46
C PHE A 142 -46.87 -51.05 -15.95
N THR A 143 -48.08 -50.72 -16.43
CA THR A 143 -48.30 -50.19 -17.77
C THR A 143 -48.08 -48.69 -17.77
N THR A 144 -46.83 -48.25 -17.70
CA THR A 144 -46.50 -46.83 -17.88
C THR A 144 -46.60 -46.48 -19.37
N GLY A 145 -47.47 -45.53 -19.71
CA GLY A 145 -47.54 -44.99 -21.07
C GLY A 145 -46.20 -44.37 -21.48
N VAL A 146 -45.89 -44.36 -22.78
CA VAL A 146 -44.60 -43.89 -23.35
C VAL A 146 -44.20 -42.47 -22.88
N ARG A 147 -45.17 -41.67 -22.41
CA ARG A 147 -44.96 -40.30 -21.91
C ARG A 147 -45.01 -40.12 -20.39
N ALA A 148 -45.28 -41.18 -19.63
CA ALA A 148 -45.29 -41.12 -18.16
C ALA A 148 -43.89 -40.75 -17.66
N GLY A 149 -43.79 -39.71 -16.82
CA GLY A 149 -42.50 -39.25 -16.28
C GLY A 149 -41.76 -38.22 -17.14
N HIS A 150 -42.25 -37.84 -18.32
CA HIS A 150 -41.55 -36.84 -19.15
C HIS A 150 -41.57 -35.44 -18.55
N ALA A 151 -42.68 -35.03 -17.93
CA ALA A 151 -42.79 -33.72 -17.29
C ALA A 151 -41.88 -33.66 -16.05
N GLU A 152 -41.90 -34.72 -15.25
CA GLU A 152 -41.09 -34.91 -14.05
C GLU A 152 -39.59 -34.97 -14.41
N ARG A 153 -39.23 -35.68 -15.49
CA ARG A 153 -37.85 -35.71 -15.99
C ARG A 153 -37.39 -34.34 -16.49
N ARG A 154 -38.25 -33.58 -17.19
CA ARG A 154 -37.93 -32.21 -17.62
C ARG A 154 -37.78 -31.27 -16.43
N GLN A 155 -38.66 -31.36 -15.44
CA GLN A 155 -38.56 -30.58 -14.21
C GLN A 155 -37.31 -30.91 -13.42
N LEU A 156 -36.97 -32.20 -13.28
CA LEU A 156 -35.74 -32.65 -12.63
C LEU A 156 -34.50 -32.11 -13.36
N GLN A 157 -34.49 -32.17 -14.69
CA GLN A 157 -33.38 -31.64 -15.48
C GLN A 157 -33.25 -30.12 -15.30
N GLN A 158 -34.35 -29.38 -15.35
CA GLN A 158 -34.35 -27.93 -15.13
C GLN A 158 -33.89 -27.57 -13.71
N ALA A 159 -34.35 -28.30 -12.69
CA ALA A 159 -33.95 -28.10 -11.31
C ALA A 159 -32.45 -28.38 -11.12
N ARG A 160 -31.91 -29.44 -11.74
CA ARG A 160 -30.47 -29.74 -11.74
C ARG A 160 -29.64 -28.66 -12.41
N THR A 161 -30.08 -28.16 -13.56
CA THR A 161 -29.38 -27.06 -14.24
C THR A 161 -29.38 -25.80 -13.39
N ARG A 162 -30.52 -25.46 -12.76
CA ARG A 162 -30.59 -24.30 -11.84
C ARG A 162 -29.70 -24.46 -10.61
N LEU A 163 -29.65 -25.66 -10.03
CA LEU A 163 -28.77 -25.95 -8.90
C LEU A 163 -27.30 -25.78 -9.31
N ALA A 164 -26.89 -26.37 -10.44
CA ALA A 164 -25.52 -26.25 -10.93
C ALA A 164 -25.14 -24.80 -11.25
N GLN A 165 -26.08 -24.00 -11.77
CA GLN A 165 -25.87 -22.56 -12.00
C GLN A 165 -25.69 -21.80 -10.68
N ALA A 166 -26.57 -22.02 -9.70
CA ALA A 166 -26.48 -21.38 -8.40
C ALA A 166 -25.20 -21.78 -7.64
N GLU A 167 -24.77 -23.04 -7.72
CA GLU A 167 -23.51 -23.52 -7.15
C GLU A 167 -22.30 -22.86 -7.83
N ALA A 168 -22.31 -22.72 -9.16
CA ALA A 168 -21.25 -22.04 -9.89
C ALA A 168 -21.18 -20.53 -9.56
N GLU A 169 -22.34 -19.88 -9.42
CA GLU A 169 -22.43 -18.48 -9.00
C GLU A 169 -21.93 -18.29 -7.57
N ALA A 170 -22.32 -19.17 -6.64
CA ALA A 170 -21.83 -19.16 -5.26
C ALA A 170 -20.31 -19.36 -5.19
N ALA A 171 -19.77 -20.32 -5.94
CA ALA A 171 -18.32 -20.54 -6.01
C ALA A 171 -17.59 -19.32 -6.60
N GLY A 172 -18.15 -18.67 -7.62
CA GLY A 172 -17.58 -17.44 -8.18
C GLY A 172 -17.62 -16.25 -7.20
N LEU A 173 -18.67 -16.16 -6.38
CA LEU A 173 -18.78 -15.20 -5.29
C LEU A 173 -17.75 -15.47 -4.20
N ASP A 174 -17.57 -16.73 -3.78
CA ASP A 174 -16.56 -17.12 -2.79
C ASP A 174 -15.14 -16.77 -3.26
N ASP A 175 -14.81 -17.03 -4.53
CA ASP A 175 -13.54 -16.63 -5.14
C ASP A 175 -13.35 -15.10 -5.12
N SER A 176 -14.43 -14.34 -5.36
CA SER A 176 -14.41 -12.87 -5.35
C SER A 176 -14.24 -12.32 -3.93
N VAL A 177 -14.94 -12.91 -2.95
CA VAL A 177 -14.81 -12.59 -1.53
C VAL A 177 -13.41 -12.93 -1.03
N ALA A 178 -12.84 -14.07 -1.43
CA ALA A 178 -11.49 -14.47 -1.08
C ALA A 178 -10.41 -13.50 -1.62
N ARG A 179 -10.68 -12.84 -2.75
CA ARG A 179 -9.78 -11.83 -3.34
C ARG A 179 -9.93 -10.43 -2.74
N LEU A 180 -11.04 -10.15 -2.05
CA LEU A 180 -11.33 -8.82 -1.51
C LEU A 180 -10.25 -8.32 -0.53
N PRO A 181 -9.77 -9.12 0.45
CA PRO A 181 -8.74 -8.67 1.39
C PRO A 181 -7.42 -8.27 0.71
N GLU A 182 -7.00 -9.02 -0.32
CA GLU A 182 -5.79 -8.70 -1.08
C GLU A 182 -5.96 -7.41 -1.89
N LEU A 183 -7.13 -7.19 -2.49
CA LEU A 183 -7.44 -5.95 -3.21
C LEU A 183 -7.50 -4.75 -2.26
N GLU A 184 -8.06 -4.91 -1.06
CA GLU A 184 -8.06 -3.87 -0.03
C GLU A 184 -6.65 -3.54 0.45
N ARG A 185 -5.81 -4.57 0.70
CA ARG A 185 -4.40 -4.37 1.05
C ARG A 185 -3.66 -3.58 -0.02
N ARG A 186 -3.79 -3.98 -1.30
CA ARG A 186 -3.17 -3.26 -2.43
C ARG A 186 -3.64 -1.82 -2.55
N ARG A 187 -4.95 -1.58 -2.36
CA ARG A 187 -5.53 -0.24 -2.36
C ARG A 187 -4.93 0.62 -1.25
N ASP A 188 -4.78 0.07 -0.05
CA ASP A 188 -4.28 0.79 1.10
C ASP A 188 -2.77 1.06 0.98
N GLU A 189 -2.00 0.12 0.44
CA GLU A 189 -0.59 0.29 0.07
C GLU A 189 -0.41 1.41 -0.97
N ALA A 190 -1.22 1.41 -2.04
CA ALA A 190 -1.20 2.47 -3.04
C ALA A 190 -1.56 3.84 -2.44
N ARG A 191 -2.52 3.87 -1.50
CA ARG A 191 -2.90 5.10 -0.77
C ARG A 191 -1.74 5.62 0.07
N GLN A 192 -1.07 4.76 0.82
CA GLN A 192 0.09 5.13 1.63
C GLN A 192 1.26 5.59 0.74
N ALA A 193 1.53 4.91 -0.37
CA ALA A 193 2.56 5.31 -1.31
C ALA A 193 2.30 6.71 -1.88
N ARG A 194 1.05 7.03 -2.23
CA ARG A 194 0.66 8.37 -2.70
C ARG A 194 0.88 9.45 -1.63
N VAL A 195 0.54 9.19 -0.38
CA VAL A 195 0.82 10.11 0.74
C VAL A 195 2.33 10.34 0.87
N ARG A 196 3.14 9.27 0.86
CA ARG A 196 4.60 9.36 0.93
C ARG A 196 5.17 10.17 -0.24
N LEU A 197 4.70 9.93 -1.46
CA LEU A 197 5.13 10.68 -2.65
C LEU A 197 4.89 12.18 -2.47
N SER A 198 3.67 12.58 -2.07
CA SER A 198 3.36 14.00 -1.85
C SER A 198 4.24 14.65 -0.78
N SER A 199 4.61 13.90 0.26
CA SER A 199 5.52 14.38 1.31
C SER A 199 6.96 14.54 0.79
N LEU A 200 7.40 13.64 -0.09
CA LEU A 200 8.73 13.72 -0.70
C LEU A 200 8.81 14.85 -1.73
N GLU A 201 7.75 15.09 -2.50
CA GLU A 201 7.65 16.22 -3.44
C GLU A 201 7.76 17.56 -2.70
N ARG A 202 7.00 17.75 -1.62
CA ARG A 202 7.12 18.96 -0.76
C ARG A 202 8.52 19.12 -0.17
N ARG A 203 9.16 18.00 0.21
CA ARG A 203 10.53 18.05 0.73
C ARG A 203 11.56 18.40 -0.35
N ARG A 204 11.36 17.93 -1.59
CA ARG A 204 12.18 18.32 -2.73
C ARG A 204 12.04 19.82 -3.00
N GLU A 205 10.81 20.32 -3.04
CA GLU A 205 10.52 21.74 -3.22
C GLU A 205 11.18 22.61 -2.15
N LEU A 206 11.11 22.21 -0.87
CA LEU A 206 11.79 22.91 0.21
C LEU A 206 13.32 22.94 -0.01
N LEU A 207 13.93 21.82 -0.40
CA LEU A 207 15.37 21.76 -0.67
C LEU A 207 15.77 22.64 -1.86
N ASP A 208 14.94 22.68 -2.92
CA ASP A 208 15.17 23.54 -4.08
C ASP A 208 15.11 25.02 -3.69
N VAL A 209 14.13 25.41 -2.87
CA VAL A 209 14.02 26.78 -2.33
C VAL A 209 15.22 27.13 -1.46
N GLN A 210 15.63 26.23 -0.55
CA GLN A 210 16.81 26.43 0.30
C GLN A 210 18.10 26.57 -0.52
N ALA A 211 18.25 25.81 -1.60
CA ALA A 211 19.39 25.93 -2.50
C ALA A 211 19.40 27.28 -3.23
N ARG A 212 18.22 27.75 -3.69
CA ARG A 212 18.08 29.08 -4.31
C ARG A 212 18.37 30.20 -3.32
N GLU A 213 17.86 30.09 -2.10
CA GLU A 213 18.12 31.05 -1.01
C GLU A 213 19.62 31.10 -0.69
N ALA A 214 20.27 29.95 -0.53
CA ALA A 214 21.71 29.87 -0.26
C ALA A 214 22.52 30.47 -1.42
N ALA A 215 22.13 30.22 -2.67
CA ALA A 215 22.80 30.79 -3.84
C ALA A 215 22.60 32.31 -3.93
N ALA A 216 21.39 32.81 -3.66
CA ALA A 216 21.10 34.24 -3.59
C ALA A 216 21.88 34.92 -2.47
N ARG A 217 21.92 34.29 -1.28
CA ARG A 217 22.70 34.78 -0.14
C ARG A 217 24.19 34.83 -0.46
N ALA A 218 24.73 33.78 -1.07
CA ALA A 218 26.12 33.77 -1.50
C ALA A 218 26.43 34.88 -2.53
N ARG A 219 25.49 35.19 -3.43
CA ARG A 219 25.62 36.33 -4.36
C ARG A 219 25.62 37.68 -3.64
N ILE A 220 24.76 37.85 -2.64
CA ILE A 220 24.72 39.06 -1.80
C ILE A 220 26.01 39.19 -1.00
N ASP A 221 26.47 38.11 -0.36
CA ASP A 221 27.69 38.12 0.46
C ASP A 221 28.95 38.29 -0.40
N ALA A 222 28.93 37.85 -1.67
CA ALA A 222 30.00 38.09 -2.64
C ALA A 222 29.98 39.50 -3.26
N MET A 223 28.93 40.30 -3.04
CA MET A 223 28.93 41.69 -3.50
C MET A 223 29.94 42.52 -2.70
N PRO A 224 30.76 43.35 -3.36
CA PRO A 224 31.63 44.29 -2.67
C PRO A 224 30.83 45.18 -1.73
N VAL A 225 31.36 45.49 -0.54
CA VAL A 225 30.70 46.38 0.44
C VAL A 225 30.41 47.77 -0.15
N GLU A 226 31.18 48.17 -1.16
CA GLU A 226 30.98 49.37 -1.95
C GLU A 226 29.70 49.37 -2.79
N ALA A 227 29.15 48.21 -3.17
CA ALA A 227 27.94 48.10 -3.98
C ALA A 227 26.70 48.66 -3.27
N GLY A 228 26.66 48.59 -1.92
CA GLY A 228 25.61 49.22 -1.11
C GLY A 228 25.70 50.75 -1.02
N ARG A 229 26.74 51.37 -1.61
CA ARG A 229 26.91 52.84 -1.66
C ARG A 229 26.45 53.45 -2.99
N ILE A 230 26.12 52.62 -3.98
CA ILE A 230 25.63 53.04 -5.29
C ILE A 230 24.13 53.33 -5.15
N ARG A 231 23.73 54.59 -5.34
CA ARG A 231 22.37 55.10 -5.18
C ARG A 231 21.58 55.16 -6.49
N GLY A 232 22.22 54.88 -7.62
CA GLY A 232 21.65 54.98 -8.96
C GLY A 232 21.78 56.38 -9.57
N ASP A 233 22.34 57.36 -8.85
CA ASP A 233 22.57 58.73 -9.33
C ASP A 233 24.03 58.99 -9.76
N GLU A 234 24.86 57.94 -9.77
CA GLU A 234 26.30 58.04 -9.99
C GLU A 234 26.66 58.49 -11.41
N LEU A 235 25.87 58.07 -12.42
CA LEU A 235 26.11 58.44 -13.81
C LEU A 235 25.84 59.93 -14.03
N GLU A 236 24.69 60.42 -13.56
CA GLU A 236 24.31 61.84 -13.62
C GLU A 236 25.33 62.71 -12.87
N ARG A 237 25.81 62.25 -11.70
CA ARG A 237 26.88 62.94 -10.96
C ARG A 237 28.21 62.95 -11.71
N LEU A 238 28.56 61.86 -12.38
CA LEU A 238 29.79 61.77 -13.15
C LEU A 238 29.74 62.72 -14.35
N GLU A 239 28.61 62.75 -15.07
CA GLU A 239 28.36 63.64 -16.20
C GLU A 239 28.42 65.11 -15.75
N ALA A 240 27.74 65.47 -14.65
CA ALA A 240 27.80 66.82 -14.08
C ALA A 240 29.24 67.24 -13.72
N LEU A 241 30.04 66.33 -13.15
CA LEU A 241 31.44 66.59 -12.83
C LEU A 241 32.32 66.70 -14.09
N GLN A 242 32.03 65.94 -15.14
CA GLN A 242 32.72 66.05 -16.43
C GLN A 242 32.43 67.40 -17.08
N GLN A 243 31.17 67.82 -17.10
CA GLN A 243 30.75 69.12 -17.63
C GLN A 243 31.41 70.27 -16.86
N GLN A 244 31.40 70.23 -15.53
CA GLN A 244 32.09 71.24 -14.70
C GLN A 244 33.59 71.33 -15.00
N ARG A 245 34.24 70.20 -15.29
CA ARG A 245 35.65 70.15 -15.66
C ARG A 245 35.88 70.77 -17.03
N GLU A 246 35.06 70.46 -18.02
CA GLU A 246 35.18 71.04 -19.36
C GLU A 246 34.97 72.55 -19.34
N GLU A 247 33.99 73.03 -18.59
CA GLU A 247 33.77 74.46 -18.36
C GLU A 247 34.95 75.14 -17.64
N ALA A 248 35.55 74.46 -16.65
CA ALA A 248 36.74 74.97 -15.96
C ALA A 248 37.96 75.01 -16.89
N ALA A 249 38.17 73.99 -17.71
CA ALA A 249 39.25 73.94 -18.68
C ALA A 249 39.09 75.01 -19.77
N ALA A 250 37.88 75.20 -20.30
CA ALA A 250 37.59 76.25 -21.27
C ALA A 250 37.81 77.65 -20.68
N ARG A 251 37.46 77.87 -19.41
CA ARG A 251 37.79 79.12 -18.70
C ARG A 251 39.29 79.33 -18.56
N LEU A 252 40.04 78.27 -18.28
CA LEU A 252 41.49 78.36 -18.12
C LEU A 252 42.16 78.76 -19.45
N VAL A 253 41.77 78.15 -20.57
CA VAL A 253 42.27 78.53 -21.91
C VAL A 253 41.98 79.99 -22.22
N ARG A 254 40.75 80.47 -21.96
CA ARG A 254 40.41 81.90 -22.17
C ARG A 254 41.27 82.83 -21.32
N LEU A 255 41.49 82.49 -20.05
CA LEU A 255 42.34 83.28 -19.16
C LEU A 255 43.81 83.26 -19.60
N GLU A 256 44.30 82.16 -20.16
CA GLU A 256 45.65 82.07 -20.74
C GLU A 256 45.79 82.95 -21.98
N ASP A 257 44.79 82.96 -22.87
CA ASP A 257 44.77 83.83 -24.05
C ASP A 257 44.70 85.32 -23.66
N GLU A 258 43.87 85.67 -22.68
CA GLU A 258 43.77 87.03 -22.13
C GLU A 258 45.09 87.46 -21.48
N LEU A 259 45.73 86.56 -20.72
CA LEU A 259 47.04 86.80 -20.13
C LEU A 259 48.12 87.00 -21.19
N ALA A 260 48.15 86.16 -22.23
CA ALA A 260 49.09 86.29 -23.34
C ALA A 260 48.91 87.63 -24.06
N THR A 261 47.67 88.04 -24.32
CA THR A 261 47.34 89.33 -24.94
C THR A 261 47.75 90.50 -24.04
N ALA A 262 47.50 90.40 -22.73
CA ALA A 262 47.89 91.42 -21.76
C ALA A 262 49.43 91.53 -21.62
N VAL A 263 50.15 90.41 -21.63
CA VAL A 263 51.63 90.37 -21.62
C VAL A 263 52.20 90.99 -22.90
N GLN A 264 51.63 90.68 -24.07
CA GLN A 264 52.03 91.32 -25.33
C GLN A 264 51.77 92.83 -25.32
N ALA A 265 50.64 93.28 -24.77
CA ALA A 265 50.34 94.71 -24.63
C ALA A 265 51.32 95.43 -23.68
N VAL A 266 51.72 94.78 -22.57
CA VAL A 266 52.74 95.31 -21.66
C VAL A 266 54.11 95.37 -22.36
N ALA A 267 54.50 94.33 -23.09
CA ALA A 267 55.75 94.32 -23.86
C ALA A 267 55.78 95.40 -24.95
N ALA A 268 54.65 95.64 -25.64
CA ALA A 268 54.52 96.72 -26.62
C ALA A 268 54.58 98.10 -25.96
N GLY A 269 53.96 98.28 -24.78
CA GLY A 269 54.06 99.52 -24.00
C GLY A 269 55.48 99.80 -23.49
N GLN A 270 56.27 98.77 -23.19
CA GLN A 270 57.69 98.91 -22.80
C GLN A 270 58.60 99.35 -23.95
N GLN A 271 58.17 99.27 -25.21
CA GLN A 271 58.95 99.70 -26.38
C GLN A 271 58.81 101.20 -26.72
N HIS A 272 58.02 101.96 -25.95
CA HIS A 272 57.93 103.42 -26.04
C HIS A 272 58.24 104.03 -24.66
N LEU A 273 59.54 104.13 -24.34
CA LEU A 273 60.04 104.80 -23.14
C LEU A 273 60.87 106.02 -23.54
N GLU A 274 60.18 107.03 -24.07
CA GLU A 274 60.63 108.43 -24.02
C GLU A 274 59.47 109.28 -23.47
N ALA A 275 59.66 109.79 -22.26
CA ALA A 275 58.76 110.66 -21.47
C ALA A 275 57.39 110.07 -21.08
N VAL A 276 57.36 109.20 -20.07
CA VAL A 276 56.11 108.67 -19.47
C VAL A 276 55.59 109.64 -18.40
N SER A 277 54.30 109.99 -18.49
CA SER A 277 53.57 110.84 -17.55
C SER A 277 53.06 110.08 -16.32
N GLU A 278 52.77 110.79 -15.21
CA GLU A 278 52.34 110.17 -13.95
C GLU A 278 50.96 109.46 -14.05
N GLU A 279 50.11 109.86 -15.00
CA GLU A 279 48.85 109.17 -15.32
C GLU A 279 49.07 107.80 -16.02
N GLU A 280 50.10 107.67 -16.86
CA GLU A 280 50.44 106.44 -17.57
C GLU A 280 51.08 105.39 -16.63
N LEU A 281 51.78 105.85 -15.60
CA LEU A 281 52.31 105.02 -14.52
C LEU A 281 51.18 104.38 -13.69
N GLU A 282 50.11 105.13 -13.39
CA GLU A 282 48.94 104.56 -12.70
C GLU A 282 48.13 103.60 -13.58
N ALA A 283 48.01 103.88 -14.88
CA ALA A 283 47.42 102.92 -15.83
C ALA A 283 48.21 101.61 -15.89
N CYS A 284 49.55 101.67 -15.88
CA CYS A 284 50.40 100.50 -15.83
C CYS A 284 50.29 99.74 -14.49
N ARG A 285 50.21 100.45 -13.36
CA ARG A 285 50.00 99.81 -12.04
C ARG A 285 48.64 99.12 -11.95
N ALA A 286 47.58 99.75 -12.46
CA ALA A 286 46.26 99.14 -12.57
C ALA A 286 46.28 97.89 -13.46
N ARG A 287 47.03 97.92 -14.56
CA ARG A 287 47.21 96.77 -15.46
C ARG A 287 47.96 95.62 -14.78
N VAL A 288 49.02 95.92 -14.02
CA VAL A 288 49.78 94.93 -13.24
C VAL A 288 48.92 94.35 -12.13
N ALA A 289 48.10 95.15 -11.45
CA ALA A 289 47.16 94.67 -10.44
C ALA A 289 46.10 93.74 -11.05
N GLU A 290 45.60 94.05 -12.25
CA GLU A 290 44.67 93.19 -12.97
C GLU A 290 45.33 91.88 -13.41
N LEU A 291 46.57 91.93 -13.90
CA LEU A 291 47.36 90.74 -14.21
C LEU A 291 47.61 89.86 -12.98
N GLN A 292 47.89 90.47 -11.82
CA GLN A 292 48.02 89.74 -10.55
C GLN A 292 46.70 89.11 -10.11
N ARG A 293 45.56 89.79 -10.32
CA ARG A 293 44.21 89.25 -10.08
C ARG A 293 43.92 88.05 -10.96
N LEU A 294 44.20 88.14 -12.26
CA LEU A 294 43.99 87.05 -13.22
C LEU A 294 44.91 85.85 -12.93
N LEU A 295 46.18 86.08 -12.55
CA LEU A 295 47.10 85.01 -12.14
C LEU A 295 46.62 84.28 -10.88
N SER A 296 46.15 85.03 -9.89
CA SER A 296 45.61 84.44 -8.66
C SER A 296 44.27 83.73 -8.88
N GLU A 297 43.46 84.19 -9.85
CA GLU A 297 42.24 83.51 -10.29
C GLU A 297 42.55 82.23 -11.07
N ARG A 298 43.54 82.24 -11.98
CA ARG A 298 44.06 81.04 -12.66
C ARG A 298 44.52 79.99 -11.65
N ASP A 299 45.34 80.38 -10.69
CA ASP A 299 45.85 79.49 -9.65
C ASP A 299 44.72 78.90 -8.80
N ARG A 300 43.68 79.69 -8.50
CA ARG A 300 42.52 79.22 -7.75
C ARG A 300 41.73 78.17 -8.55
N VAL A 301 41.49 78.42 -9.83
CA VAL A 301 40.78 77.47 -10.70
C VAL A 301 41.61 76.20 -10.89
N GLN A 302 42.91 76.32 -11.13
CA GLN A 302 43.82 75.18 -11.30
C GLN A 302 43.90 74.31 -10.02
N ARG A 303 43.91 74.94 -8.83
CA ARG A 303 43.79 74.22 -7.55
C ARG A 303 42.44 73.55 -7.34
N SER A 304 41.38 73.99 -8.01
CA SER A 304 40.06 73.34 -7.92
C SER A 304 39.90 72.16 -8.88
N VAL A 305 40.65 72.11 -9.98
CA VAL A 305 40.64 71.03 -10.96
C VAL A 305 41.43 69.80 -10.44
N LEU A 306 42.59 70.01 -9.82
CA LEU A 306 43.47 68.92 -9.32
C LEU A 306 42.75 67.91 -8.37
N PRO A 307 41.95 68.36 -7.38
CA PRO A 307 41.21 67.47 -6.49
C PRO A 307 40.12 66.68 -7.22
N LEU A 308 39.50 67.26 -8.24
CA LEU A 308 38.47 66.61 -9.06
C LEU A 308 39.08 65.53 -9.95
N GLU A 309 40.25 65.78 -10.55
CA GLU A 309 41.02 64.78 -11.29
C GLU A 309 41.48 63.63 -10.40
N THR A 310 42.01 63.95 -9.22
CA THR A 310 42.45 62.94 -8.24
C THR A 310 41.26 62.10 -7.77
N ARG A 311 40.09 62.72 -7.57
CA ARG A 311 38.87 62.02 -7.15
C ARG A 311 38.32 61.13 -8.27
N ARG A 312 38.35 61.58 -9.52
CA ARG A 312 38.00 60.76 -10.70
C ARG A 312 38.95 59.58 -10.86
N ALA A 313 40.26 59.80 -10.76
CA ALA A 313 41.27 58.74 -10.86
C ALA A 313 41.10 57.70 -9.75
N ARG A 314 40.78 58.11 -8.51
CA ARG A 314 40.49 57.18 -7.40
C ARG A 314 39.19 56.39 -7.62
N LEU A 315 38.17 57.00 -8.22
CA LEU A 315 36.93 56.30 -8.57
C LEU A 315 37.15 55.32 -9.73
N ALA A 316 37.90 55.71 -10.77
CA ALA A 316 38.27 54.84 -11.87
C ALA A 316 39.16 53.65 -11.41
N ALA A 317 40.08 53.87 -10.46
CA ALA A 317 40.92 52.81 -9.90
C ALA A 317 40.14 51.84 -9.00
N ARG A 318 39.07 52.29 -8.33
CA ARG A 318 38.18 51.41 -7.54
C ARG A 318 37.26 50.55 -8.40
N VAL A 319 37.07 50.90 -9.68
CA VAL A 319 36.28 50.12 -10.64
C VAL A 319 37.11 49.00 -11.30
N GLY A 320 38.44 49.05 -11.22
CA GLY A 320 39.36 47.93 -11.48
C GLY A 320 39.27 47.26 -12.87
N PRO A 321 40.37 47.16 -13.66
CA PRO A 321 40.39 46.39 -14.91
C PRO A 321 40.21 44.86 -14.73
N GLY A 322 39.91 44.38 -13.52
CA GLY A 322 39.72 42.98 -13.17
C GLY A 322 38.26 42.47 -13.29
N ASP A 323 37.26 43.35 -13.35
CA ASP A 323 35.85 42.92 -13.44
C ASP A 323 35.30 42.89 -14.88
N LEU A 324 36.04 43.43 -15.87
CA LEU A 324 35.63 43.46 -17.28
C LEU A 324 36.13 42.27 -18.12
N ALA A 325 36.95 41.39 -17.55
CA ALA A 325 37.50 40.24 -18.28
C ALA A 325 36.61 38.97 -18.25
N ARG A 326 35.51 38.97 -17.47
CA ARG A 326 34.61 37.80 -17.39
C ARG A 326 33.52 37.76 -18.46
N ASP A 327 33.20 38.89 -19.09
CA ASP A 327 32.08 38.99 -20.04
C ASP A 327 32.48 39.27 -21.49
N GLY A 328 33.77 39.20 -21.84
CA GLY A 328 34.23 39.22 -23.24
C GLY A 328 34.02 40.56 -23.95
N VAL A 329 33.98 41.66 -23.20
CA VAL A 329 33.75 43.01 -23.73
C VAL A 329 35.08 43.78 -23.67
N THR A 330 35.84 43.71 -24.76
CA THR A 330 37.05 44.55 -24.96
C THR A 330 36.66 45.81 -25.73
N ASP A 331 36.97 46.99 -25.15
CA ASP A 331 36.81 48.33 -25.71
C ASP A 331 35.37 48.82 -25.97
N SER A 332 34.53 48.77 -24.95
CA SER A 332 33.13 49.17 -25.09
C SER A 332 32.88 50.62 -24.70
N THR A 333 32.25 51.35 -25.61
CA THR A 333 31.82 52.75 -25.46
C THR A 333 30.81 52.92 -24.32
N ALA A 334 30.58 54.16 -23.87
CA ALA A 334 29.64 54.48 -22.79
C ALA A 334 28.23 53.85 -22.96
N ALA A 335 27.81 53.60 -24.20
CA ALA A 335 26.55 52.93 -24.54
C ALA A 335 26.49 51.46 -24.09
N ASP A 336 27.62 50.77 -24.07
CA ASP A 336 27.71 49.36 -23.68
C ASP A 336 27.63 49.20 -22.15
N PHE A 337 28.16 50.18 -21.42
CA PHE A 337 28.02 50.26 -19.96
C PHE A 337 26.57 50.58 -19.55
N GLU A 338 25.90 51.45 -20.30
CA GLU A 338 24.48 51.79 -20.10
C GLU A 338 23.56 50.59 -20.36
N THR A 339 23.90 49.77 -21.35
CA THR A 339 23.18 48.52 -21.68
C THR A 339 23.35 47.48 -20.57
N ALA A 340 24.56 47.33 -20.02
CA ALA A 340 24.83 46.46 -18.88
C ALA A 340 24.10 46.91 -17.60
N LEU A 341 23.99 48.22 -17.37
CA LEU A 341 23.25 48.79 -16.24
C LEU A 341 21.74 48.55 -16.34
N ARG A 342 21.14 48.74 -17.53
CA ARG A 342 19.71 48.44 -17.75
C ARG A 342 19.40 46.95 -17.63
N ALA A 343 20.29 46.07 -18.09
CA ALA A 343 20.16 44.62 -17.90
C ALA A 343 20.21 44.23 -16.42
N ARG A 344 21.05 44.91 -15.63
CA ARG A 344 21.17 44.71 -14.17
C ARG A 344 19.94 45.21 -13.41
N GLU A 345 19.39 46.37 -13.76
CA GLU A 345 18.14 46.88 -13.19
C GLU A 345 16.95 45.95 -13.49
N GLY A 346 16.90 45.38 -14.69
CA GLY A 346 15.92 44.35 -15.05
C GLY A 346 16.03 43.10 -14.16
N PHE A 347 17.26 42.64 -13.92
CA PHE A 347 17.52 41.48 -13.07
C PHE A 347 17.18 41.72 -11.59
N LEU A 348 17.44 42.92 -11.07
CA LEU A 348 17.08 43.29 -9.69
C LEU A 348 15.56 43.34 -9.50
N ARG A 349 14.82 43.84 -10.49
CA ARG A 349 13.33 43.83 -10.45
C ARG A 349 12.75 42.42 -10.52
N GLU A 350 13.37 41.51 -11.28
CA GLU A 350 12.98 40.09 -11.28
C GLU A 350 13.23 39.42 -9.93
N VAL A 351 14.35 39.73 -9.27
CA VAL A 351 14.66 39.21 -7.93
C VAL A 351 13.67 39.74 -6.89
N GLU A 352 13.33 41.04 -6.92
CA GLU A 352 12.31 41.63 -6.03
C GLU A 352 10.93 41.02 -6.27
N ALA A 353 10.56 40.73 -7.52
CA ALA A 353 9.31 40.06 -7.86
C ALA A 353 9.26 38.62 -7.32
N LEU A 354 10.35 37.87 -7.46
CA LEU A 354 10.48 36.51 -6.92
C LEU A 354 10.47 36.49 -5.37
N GLU A 355 11.08 37.47 -4.72
CA GLU A 355 11.04 37.60 -3.26
C GLU A 355 9.63 37.96 -2.74
N ALA A 356 8.85 38.72 -3.51
CA ALA A 356 7.45 39.00 -3.20
C ALA A 356 6.56 37.75 -3.36
N GLU A 357 6.82 36.92 -4.37
CA GLU A 357 6.10 35.67 -4.64
C GLU A 357 6.35 34.59 -3.57
N VAL A 358 7.54 34.59 -2.96
CA VAL A 358 7.91 33.68 -1.85
C VAL A 358 7.32 34.13 -0.50
N ARG A 359 6.93 35.41 -0.35
CA ARG A 359 6.30 35.93 0.88
C ARG A 359 4.77 35.88 0.87
N ALA A 360 4.13 35.64 -0.28
CA ALA A 360 2.69 35.43 -0.43
C ALA A 360 2.34 33.94 -0.24
#